data_AF-A0A970TK90-F1
#
_entry.id   AF-A0A970TK90-F1
#
_cell.length_a   1.000
_cell.length_b   1.000
_cell.length_c   1.000
_cell.angle_alpha   90.00
_cell.angle_beta   90.00
_cell.angle_gamma   90.00
#
_symmetry.space_group_name_H-M   'P 1'
#
loop_
_entity.id
_entity.type
_entity.pdbx_description
1 polymer ?
#
loop_
_entity_poly.entity_id
_entity_poly.type
_entity_poly.pdbx_seq_one_letter_code
_entity_poly.pdbx_strand_id
1 'polypeptide(L)' 'MHIALETAVNSITSRLLVRLPPSTSRALTSQGMMMAKGTLIGMCSITSLEPDGNGGYWTAVYPKAAKSSSLF' A
#
# COMPACT_ATOMS: atom_id res chain seq x y z
N MET A 1 -2.83 -12.98 7.30
CA MET A 1 -1.69 -12.23 7.85
C MET A 1 -2.14 -10.78 8.08
N HIS A 2 -1.88 -10.22 9.26
CA HIS A 2 -2.17 -8.82 9.56
C HIS A 2 -0.85 -8.10 9.84
N ILE A 3 -0.63 -6.94 9.24
CA ILE A 3 0.58 -6.15 9.37
C ILE A 3 0.17 -4.75 9.79
N ALA A 4 0.73 -4.27 10.90
CA ALA A 4 0.65 -2.88 11.32
C ALA A 4 2.07 -2.32 11.31
N LEU A 5 2.26 -1.16 10.70
CA LEU A 5 3.56 -0.51 10.58
C LEU A 5 3.38 1.00 10.49
N GLU A 6 4.41 1.73 10.93
CA GLU A 6 4.56 3.16 10.70
C GLU A 6 5.72 3.36 9.73
N THR A 7 5.50 4.17 8.69
CA THR A 7 6.50 4.43 7.66
C THR A 7 6.25 5.80 7.02
N ALA A 8 7.30 6.38 6.46
CA ALA A 8 7.21 7.67 5.80
C ALA A 8 6.46 7.56 4.46
N VAL A 9 5.65 8.57 4.16
CA VAL A 9 5.10 8.78 2.82
C VAL A 9 6.17 9.47 1.98
N ASN A 10 6.51 8.87 0.85
CA ASN A 10 7.43 9.44 -0.13
C ASN A 10 6.64 10.10 -1.25
N SER A 11 7.16 11.20 -1.77
CA SER A 11 6.64 11.83 -2.98
C SER A 11 7.58 11.56 -4.14
N ILE A 12 7.07 10.94 -5.21
CA ILE A 12 7.78 10.80 -6.48
C ILE A 12 6.96 11.50 -7.55
N THR A 13 7.53 12.58 -8.11
CA THR A 13 6.83 13.48 -9.04
C THR A 13 5.53 14.00 -8.41
N SER A 14 4.37 13.56 -8.90
CA SER A 14 3.04 13.95 -8.41
C SER A 14 2.33 12.84 -7.64
N ARG A 15 3.01 11.72 -7.36
CA ARG A 15 2.43 10.56 -6.68
C ARG A 15 3.01 10.42 -5.28
N LEU A 16 2.12 10.25 -4.32
CA LEU A 16 2.48 9.83 -2.97
C LEU A 16 2.51 8.31 -2.93
N LEU A 17 3.50 7.76 -2.23
CA LEU A 17 3.66 6.33 -2.09
C LEU A 17 4.22 5.96 -0.72
N VAL A 18 3.82 4.79 -0.27
CA VAL A 18 4.33 4.15 0.94
C VAL A 18 5.09 2.91 0.52
N ARG A 19 6.36 2.84 0.89
CA ARG A 19 7.17 1.63 0.76
C ARG A 19 7.08 0.83 2.04
N LEU A 20 6.88 -0.47 1.92
CA LEU A 20 6.89 -1.38 3.06
C LEU A 20 8.33 -1.53 3.57
N PRO A 21 8.53 -1.64 4.90
CA PRO A 21 9.84 -1.96 5.46
C PRO A 21 10.36 -3.30 4.91
N PRO A 22 11.68 -3.46 4.71
CA PRO A 22 12.25 -4.67 4.12
C PRO A 22 11.90 -5.98 4.86
N SER A 23 11.71 -5.93 6.17
CA SER A 23 11.27 -7.07 6.99
C SER A 23 9.83 -7.48 6.67
N THR A 24 8.96 -6.51 6.42
CA THR A 24 7.56 -6.73 6.06
C THR A 24 7.44 -7.23 4.63
N SER A 25 8.18 -6.64 3.69
CA SER A 25 8.18 -7.10 2.30
C SER A 25 8.63 -8.56 2.16
N ARG A 26 9.64 -8.99 2.91
CA ARG A 26 10.10 -10.38 2.94
C ARG A 26 9.10 -11.38 3.53
N ALA A 27 8.18 -10.90 4.37
CA ALA A 27 7.12 -11.74 4.93
C ALA A 27 5.96 -11.96 3.94
N LEU A 28 5.89 -11.19 2.84
CA LEU A 28 4.92 -11.41 1.79
C LEU A 28 5.32 -12.64 0.97
N THR A 29 4.38 -13.58 0.85
CA THR A 29 4.61 -14.88 0.21
C THR A 29 4.58 -14.84 -1.32
N SER A 30 4.14 -13.73 -1.91
CA SER A 30 4.08 -13.55 -3.36
C SER A 30 5.34 -12.87 -3.88
N GLN A 31 5.67 -13.11 -5.16
CA GLN A 31 6.65 -12.32 -5.92
C GLN A 31 6.00 -11.37 -6.94
N GLY A 32 4.67 -11.38 -7.04
CA GLY A 32 3.90 -10.51 -7.93
C GLY A 32 3.02 -9.52 -7.16
N MET A 33 2.34 -8.65 -7.89
CA MET A 33 1.37 -7.70 -7.32
C MET A 33 0.31 -8.44 -6.49
N MET A 34 -0.01 -7.90 -5.31
CA MET A 34 -1.03 -8.44 -4.41
C MET A 34 -2.06 -7.38 -4.07
N MET A 35 -3.29 -7.79 -3.78
CA MET A 35 -4.30 -6.89 -3.21
C MET A 35 -4.28 -6.98 -1.69
N ALA A 36 -4.32 -5.83 -1.03
CA ALA A 36 -4.41 -5.71 0.43
C ALA A 36 -5.65 -4.90 0.82
N LYS A 37 -6.33 -5.35 1.86
CA LYS A 37 -7.39 -4.60 2.55
C LYS A 37 -6.86 -4.19 3.92
N GLY A 38 -7.02 -2.93 4.28
CA GLY A 38 -6.57 -2.44 5.58
C GLY A 38 -6.83 -0.96 5.78
N THR A 39 -6.13 -0.36 6.73
CA THR A 39 -6.19 1.07 7.01
C THR A 39 -4.89 1.72 6.56
N LEU A 40 -4.98 2.71 5.67
CA LEU A 40 -3.86 3.51 5.20
C LEU A 40 -4.12 4.96 5.62
N ILE A 41 -3.23 5.54 6.43
CA ILE A 41 -3.35 6.92 6.94
C ILE A 41 -4.74 7.16 7.59
N GLY A 42 -5.16 6.24 8.45
CA GLY A 42 -6.43 6.32 9.16
C GLY A 42 -7.69 6.06 8.31
N MET A 43 -7.56 5.74 7.02
CA MET A 43 -8.69 5.46 6.12
C MET A 43 -8.73 3.99 5.71
N CYS A 44 -9.90 3.36 5.77
CA CYS A 44 -10.12 2.03 5.20
C CYS A 44 -9.86 2.08 3.69
N SER A 45 -9.06 1.14 3.19
CA SER A 45 -8.64 1.07 1.80
C SER A 45 -8.50 -0.37 1.33
N ILE A 46 -8.74 -0.58 0.03
CA ILE A 46 -8.34 -1.76 -0.71
C ILE A 46 -7.35 -1.25 -1.77
N THR A 47 -6.12 -1.74 -1.74
CA THR A 47 -5.03 -1.20 -2.57
C THR A 47 -4.13 -2.31 -3.10
N SER A 48 -3.41 -2.03 -4.18
CA SER A 48 -2.34 -2.88 -4.69
C SER A 48 -1.07 -2.70 -3.86
N LEU A 49 -0.43 -3.82 -3.53
CA LEU A 49 0.98 -3.89 -3.15
C LEU A 49 1.75 -4.31 -4.40
N GLU A 50 2.52 -3.39 -4.95
CA GLU A 50 3.30 -3.59 -6.17
C GLU A 50 4.76 -3.87 -5.82
N PRO A 51 5.41 -4.85 -6.48
CA PRO A 51 6.83 -5.09 -6.29
C PRO A 51 7.64 -3.87 -6.77
N ASP A 52 8.71 -3.52 -6.06
CA ASP A 52 9.60 -2.40 -6.40
C ASP A 52 10.81 -2.82 -7.27
N GLY A 53 10.88 -4.08 -7.69
CA GLY A 53 11.99 -4.66 -8.46
C GLY A 53 13.23 -5.03 -7.63
N ASN A 54 13.27 -4.70 -6.34
CA ASN A 54 14.40 -4.94 -5.43
C ASN A 54 14.01 -5.82 -4.23
N GLY A 55 12.99 -6.67 -4.39
CA GLY A 55 12.47 -7.54 -3.34
C GLY A 55 11.62 -6.81 -2.28
N GLY A 56 11.30 -5.53 -2.51
CA GLY A 56 10.38 -4.76 -1.69
C GLY A 56 9.01 -4.59 -2.35
N TYR A 57 8.10 -3.96 -1.60
CA TYR A 57 6.75 -3.65 -2.05
C TYR A 57 6.40 -2.21 -1.72
N TRP A 58 5.57 -1.60 -2.55
CA TRP A 58 5.02 -0.27 -2.31
C TRP A 58 3.54 -0.21 -2.67
N THR A 59 2.87 0.82 -2.18
CA THR A 59 1.50 1.15 -2.57
C THR A 59 1.37 2.65 -2.76
N ALA A 60 0.55 3.06 -3.72
CA ALA A 60 0.22 4.46 -3.90
C ALA A 60 -0.69 4.95 -2.77
N VAL A 61 -0.43 6.16 -2.30
CA VAL A 61 -1.30 6.89 -1.40
C VAL A 61 -2.12 7.85 -2.24
N TYR A 62 -3.43 7.62 -2.30
CA TYR A 62 -4.35 8.54 -2.94
C TYR A 62 -4.94 9.48 -1.89
N PRO A 63 -4.60 10.78 -1.89
CA PRO A 63 -5.27 11.74 -1.02
C PRO A 63 -6.75 11.78 -1.40
N LYS A 64 -7.62 11.25 -0.52
CA LYS A 64 -9.08 11.11 -0.69
C LYS A 64 -9.53 10.53 -2.04
N ALA A 65 -9.82 9.24 -2.07
CA ALA A 65 -10.99 8.76 -2.82
C ALA A 65 -12.28 9.17 -2.06
N ALA A 66 -12.56 10.47 -1.98
CA ALA A 66 -13.82 10.97 -1.46
C ALA A 66 -14.90 10.87 -2.54
N LYS A 67 -15.31 9.63 -2.86
CA LYS A 67 -16.65 9.32 -3.34
C LYS A 67 -17.09 8.00 -2.72
N SER A 68 -17.75 8.10 -1.57
CA SER A 68 -18.76 7.10 -1.24
C SER A 68 -19.88 7.25 -2.27
N SER A 69 -20.18 6.18 -3.01
CA SER A 69 -21.55 5.68 -3.18
C SER A 69 -21.60 4.54 -4.20
N SER A 70 -21.97 3.37 -3.69
CA SER A 70 -22.79 2.34 -4.34
C SER A 70 -22.18 1.54 -5.48
N LEU A 71 -21.75 0.31 -5.18
CA LEU A 71 -21.92 -0.81 -6.11
C LEU A 71 -22.94 -1.77 -5.48
N PHE A 72 -23.93 -2.13 -6.30
CA PHE A 72 -25.09 -2.97 -6.00
C PHE A 72 -24.72 -4.34 -5.40
#